data_AF-G4XHS3-F1
#
_entry.id   AF-G4XHS3-F1
#
_cell.length_a   1.000
_cell.length_b   1.000
_cell.length_c   1.000
_cell.angle_alpha   90.00
_cell.angle_beta   90.00
_cell.angle_gamma   90.00
#
_symmetry.space_group_name_H-M   'P 1'
#
loop_
_entity.id
_entity.type
_entity.pdbx_description
1 polymer ?
#
loop_
_entity_poly.entity_id
_entity_poly.type
_entity_poly.pdbx_seq_one_letter_code
_entity_poly.pdbx_strand_id
1 'polypeptide(L)'
;GLQLINGKNESAHITDAVAVVAQSLQELFEKENITEPPQGCVGNTNIWRTGPLFKRVLMASKYADGLTGRIEFNDDGDRRFATYSILNHQKAGRVIQVGVFNGTQVVMNPQRKIIRPGGETEKPVGHLFPTAGGAV
;
A
#
# COMPACT_ATOMS: atom_id res chain seq x y z
N GLY A 1 2.34 7.78 -13.62
CA GLY A 1 2.03 6.51 -12.94
C GLY A 1 2.34 6.63 -11.46
N LEU A 2 1.92 5.64 -10.67
CA LEU A 2 2.33 5.48 -9.28
C LEU A 2 3.24 4.25 -9.18
N GLN A 3 4.27 4.33 -8.35
CA GLN A 3 5.14 3.21 -8.04
C GLN A 3 5.23 3.05 -6.53
N LEU A 4 4.88 1.87 -6.01
CA LEU A 4 5.00 1.57 -4.59
C LEU A 4 6.47 1.65 -4.17
N ILE A 5 6.76 2.46 -3.15
CA ILE A 5 8.11 2.54 -2.56
C ILE A 5 8.41 1.20 -1.90
N ASN A 6 9.61 0.66 -2.16
CA ASN A 6 10.03 -0.69 -1.75
C ASN A 6 9.17 -1.85 -2.30
N GLY A 7 8.23 -1.62 -3.22
CA GLY A 7 7.30 -2.65 -3.71
C GLY A 7 7.94 -3.83 -4.48
N LYS A 8 9.25 -3.78 -4.74
CA LYS A 8 10.04 -4.88 -5.31
C LYS A 8 11.15 -5.37 -4.37
N ASN A 9 11.25 -4.81 -3.16
CA ASN A 9 12.25 -5.19 -2.19
C ASN A 9 11.72 -6.34 -1.33
N GLU A 10 11.79 -7.55 -1.88
CA GLU A 10 11.28 -8.77 -1.25
C GLU A 10 11.90 -8.99 0.14
N SER A 11 13.20 -8.78 0.29
CA SER A 11 13.90 -8.96 1.57
C SER A 11 13.37 -8.03 2.67
N ALA A 12 13.09 -6.76 2.33
CA ALA A 12 12.47 -5.82 3.27
C ALA A 12 11.05 -6.27 3.66
N HIS A 13 10.25 -6.71 2.68
CA HIS A 13 8.90 -7.21 2.93
C HIS A 13 8.88 -8.49 3.79
N ILE A 14 9.80 -9.43 3.56
CA ILE A 14 9.92 -10.66 4.36
C ILE A 14 10.28 -10.32 5.81
N THR A 15 11.28 -9.44 6.00
CA THR A 15 11.72 -9.01 7.34
C THR A 15 10.56 -8.40 8.12
N ASP A 16 9.85 -7.48 7.49
CA ASP A 16 8.68 -6.81 8.04
C ASP A 16 7.52 -7.78 8.35
N ALA A 17 7.23 -8.71 7.43
CA ALA A 17 6.17 -9.70 7.61
C ALA A 17 6.46 -10.64 8.79
N VAL A 18 7.70 -11.13 8.90
CA VAL A 18 8.12 -11.98 10.02
C VAL A 18 8.01 -11.23 11.34
N ALA A 19 8.44 -9.96 11.39
CA ALA A 19 8.35 -9.15 12.60
C ALA A 19 6.90 -8.96 13.07
N VAL A 20 5.99 -8.61 12.14
CA VAL A 20 4.56 -8.42 12.45
C VAL A 20 3.92 -9.73 12.90
N VAL A 21 4.19 -10.85 12.24
CA VAL A 21 3.66 -12.17 12.63
C VAL A 21 4.19 -12.58 14.00
N ALA A 22 5.49 -12.39 14.27
CA ALA A 22 6.10 -12.71 15.56
C ALA A 22 5.47 -11.90 16.70
N GLN A 23 5.31 -10.58 16.51
CA GLN A 23 4.63 -9.71 17.47
C GLN A 23 3.18 -10.15 17.72
N SER A 24 2.44 -10.48 16.66
CA SER A 24 1.04 -10.92 16.75
C SER A 24 0.90 -12.24 17.51
N LEU A 25 1.81 -13.19 17.26
CA LEU A 25 1.84 -14.47 17.95
C LEU A 25 2.17 -14.29 19.43
N GLN A 26 3.19 -13.48 19.74
CA GLN A 26 3.54 -13.18 21.12
C GLN A 26 2.34 -12.59 21.88
N GLU A 27 1.67 -11.59 21.31
CA GLU A 27 0.49 -10.98 21.92
C GLU A 27 -0.66 -11.99 22.11
N LEU A 28 -0.85 -12.89 21.15
CA LEU A 28 -1.88 -13.92 21.23
C LEU A 28 -1.60 -14.92 22.37
N PHE A 29 -0.36 -15.42 22.45
CA PHE A 29 0.04 -16.39 23.49
C PHE A 29 -0.01 -15.80 24.91
N GLU A 30 0.22 -14.49 25.07
CA GLU A 30 0.17 -13.82 26.37
C GLU A 30 -1.25 -13.66 26.91
N LYS A 31 -2.26 -13.59 26.02
CA LYS A 31 -3.62 -13.19 26.39
C LYS A 31 -4.65 -14.31 26.33
N GLU A 32 -4.38 -15.36 25.57
CA GLU A 32 -5.40 -16.32 25.17
C GLU A 32 -4.92 -17.76 25.33
N ASN A 33 -5.84 -18.66 25.69
CA ASN A 33 -5.57 -20.09 25.71
C ASN A 33 -5.80 -20.66 24.30
N ILE A 34 -4.74 -20.78 23.51
CA ILE A 34 -4.84 -21.12 22.10
C ILE A 34 -4.67 -22.61 21.83
N THR A 35 -5.45 -23.12 20.87
CA THR A 35 -5.27 -24.48 20.36
C THR A 35 -4.23 -24.51 19.26
N GLU A 36 -3.50 -25.60 19.12
CA GLU A 36 -2.62 -25.85 17.97
C GLU A 36 -3.38 -25.75 16.63
N PRO A 37 -2.76 -25.20 15.57
CA PRO A 37 -3.33 -25.23 14.25
C PRO A 37 -3.34 -26.66 13.68
N PRO A 38 -4.24 -26.97 12.74
CA PRO A 38 -4.31 -28.29 12.12
C PRO A 38 -3.02 -28.63 11.35
N GLN A 39 -2.44 -29.82 11.59
CA GLN A 39 -1.16 -30.24 11.01
C GLN A 39 -1.25 -30.83 9.58
N GLY A 40 -2.44 -30.85 8.98
CA GLY A 40 -2.64 -31.40 7.64
C GLY A 40 -4.09 -31.29 7.18
N CYS A 41 -4.30 -31.46 5.87
CA CYS A 41 -5.62 -31.32 5.24
C CYS A 41 -6.43 -32.62 5.20
N VAL A 42 -5.78 -33.79 5.15
CA VAL A 42 -6.46 -35.07 4.96
C VAL A 42 -7.19 -35.48 6.24
N GLY A 43 -8.50 -35.74 6.13
CA GLY A 43 -9.33 -36.16 7.26
C GLY A 43 -9.67 -35.04 8.25
N ASN A 44 -9.20 -33.82 8.01
CA ASN A 44 -9.48 -32.68 8.86
C ASN A 44 -10.57 -31.79 8.26
N THR A 45 -11.77 -31.88 8.84
CA THR A 45 -12.91 -31.05 8.47
C THR A 45 -13.17 -29.92 9.48
N ASN A 46 -12.38 -29.84 10.55
CA ASN A 46 -12.57 -28.87 11.62
C ASN A 46 -11.82 -27.57 11.32
N ILE A 47 -12.52 -26.45 11.50
CA ILE A 47 -11.93 -25.12 11.43
C ILE A 47 -11.09 -24.91 12.69
N TRP A 48 -9.90 -24.34 12.53
CA TRP A 48 -9.09 -23.90 13.65
C TRP A 48 -9.80 -22.80 14.43
N ARG A 49 -10.35 -23.15 15.60
CA ARG A 49 -11.20 -22.25 16.41
C ARG A 49 -10.50 -20.95 16.78
N THR A 50 -9.19 -21.00 16.99
CA THR A 50 -8.39 -19.82 17.35
C THR A 50 -7.93 -19.02 16.13
N GLY A 51 -8.07 -19.55 14.91
CA GLY A 51 -7.66 -18.86 13.68
C GLY A 51 -8.29 -17.48 13.47
N PRO A 52 -9.61 -17.31 13.65
CA PRO A 52 -10.25 -15.99 13.60
C PRO A 52 -9.72 -15.00 14.64
N LEU A 53 -9.36 -15.49 15.83
CA LEU A 53 -8.79 -14.66 16.90
C LEU A 53 -7.36 -14.22 16.53
N PHE A 54 -6.52 -15.15 16.06
CA PHE A 54 -5.20 -14.83 15.54
C PHE A 54 -5.27 -13.80 14.40
N LYS A 55 -6.19 -13.98 13.44
CA LYS A 55 -6.41 -13.00 12.36
C LYS A 55 -6.73 -11.61 12.94
N ARG A 56 -7.59 -11.53 13.96
CA ARG A 56 -7.94 -10.25 14.58
C ARG A 56 -6.73 -9.58 15.24
N VAL A 57 -5.92 -10.33 15.99
CA VAL A 57 -4.69 -9.80 16.62
C VAL A 57 -3.70 -9.34 15.55
N LEU A 58 -3.51 -10.12 14.49
CA LEU A 58 -2.67 -9.77 13.35
C LEU A 58 -3.14 -8.48 12.66
N MET A 59 -4.45 -8.34 12.41
CA MET A 59 -5.02 -7.14 11.80
C MET A 59 -4.95 -5.90 12.69
N ALA A 60 -5.01 -6.08 14.01
CA ALA A 60 -4.86 -5.00 14.99
C ALA A 60 -3.39 -4.59 15.23
N SER A 61 -2.43 -5.39 14.76
CA SER A 61 -1.02 -5.16 15.00
C SER A 61 -0.52 -3.87 14.34
N LYS A 62 0.31 -3.13 15.09
CA LYS A 62 0.94 -1.90 14.65
C LYS A 62 2.44 -2.05 14.75
N TYR A 63 3.13 -1.84 13.63
CA TYR A 63 4.58 -1.91 13.55
C TYR A 63 5.11 -0.63 12.90
N ALA A 64 5.64 0.28 13.71
CA ALA A 64 5.95 1.64 13.28
C ALA A 64 7.19 1.70 12.36
N ASP A 65 8.22 0.93 12.70
CA ASP A 65 9.57 1.07 12.15
C ASP A 65 9.94 -0.09 11.20
N GLY A 66 9.02 -0.44 10.30
CA GLY A 66 9.29 -1.40 9.23
C GLY A 66 10.25 -0.85 8.18
N LEU A 67 11.02 -1.74 7.55
CA LEU A 67 11.91 -1.41 6.43
C LEU A 67 11.11 -0.87 5.23
N THR A 68 9.84 -1.25 5.11
CA THR A 68 8.91 -0.76 4.10
C THR A 68 7.99 0.36 4.61
N GLY A 69 8.31 0.94 5.77
CA GLY A 69 7.54 1.98 6.45
C GLY A 69 6.59 1.40 7.51
N ARG A 70 5.70 2.26 8.02
CA ARG A 70 4.69 1.90 9.03
C ARG A 70 3.74 0.84 8.48
N ILE A 71 3.56 -0.24 9.24
CA ILE A 71 2.69 -1.36 8.89
C ILE A 71 1.49 -1.36 9.84
N GLU A 72 0.33 -1.13 9.25
CA GLU A 72 -0.98 -1.30 9.85
C GLU A 72 -1.92 -1.78 8.76
N PHE A 73 -2.94 -2.53 9.16
CA PHE A 73 -3.95 -3.05 8.25
C PHE A 73 -5.25 -2.26 8.37
N ASN A 74 -5.97 -2.11 7.27
CA ASN A 74 -7.36 -1.66 7.27
C ASN A 74 -8.32 -2.85 7.50
N ASP A 75 -9.62 -2.58 7.49
CA ASP A 75 -10.65 -3.60 7.73
C ASP A 75 -10.68 -4.71 6.65
N ASP A 76 -10.19 -4.40 5.44
CA ASP A 76 -10.06 -5.36 4.33
C ASP A 76 -8.77 -6.21 4.44
N GLY A 77 -7.84 -5.81 5.32
CA GLY A 77 -6.53 -6.45 5.51
C GLY A 77 -5.41 -5.93 4.62
N ASP A 78 -5.63 -4.82 3.92
CA ASP A 78 -4.63 -4.12 3.13
C ASP A 78 -3.78 -3.20 4.00
N ARG A 79 -2.55 -2.92 3.56
CA ARG A 79 -1.67 -1.96 4.24
C ARG A 79 -2.23 -0.54 4.14
N ARG A 80 -2.51 0.09 5.29
CA ARG A 80 -3.14 1.40 5.39
C ARG A 80 -2.27 2.57 4.90
N PHE A 81 -0.95 2.51 5.13
CA PHE A 81 -0.03 3.62 4.89
C PHE A 81 1.00 3.34 3.79
N ALA A 82 0.58 2.62 2.74
CA ALA A 82 1.42 2.38 1.59
C ALA A 82 1.87 3.70 0.94
N THR A 83 3.18 3.86 0.77
CA THR A 83 3.78 5.08 0.23
C THR A 83 4.16 4.87 -1.23
N TYR A 84 3.81 5.82 -2.10
CA TYR A 84 4.01 5.72 -3.54
C TYR A 84 4.83 6.89 -4.09
N SER A 85 5.76 6.61 -4.99
CA SER A 85 6.38 7.59 -5.86
C SER A 85 5.43 7.95 -7.01
N ILE A 86 5.23 9.25 -7.23
CA ILE A 86 4.47 9.77 -8.37
C ILE A 86 5.43 9.97 -9.53
N LEU A 87 5.19 9.25 -10.62
CA LEU A 87 6.04 9.20 -11.79
C LEU A 87 5.43 9.97 -12.96
N ASN A 88 6.21 10.85 -13.58
CA ASN A 88 5.88 11.51 -14.84
C ASN A 88 6.67 10.85 -15.98
N HIS A 89 5.95 10.35 -16.98
CA HIS A 89 6.54 9.82 -18.20
C HIS A 89 6.71 10.98 -19.19
N GLN A 90 7.95 11.22 -19.60
CA GLN A 90 8.35 12.30 -20.48
C GLN A 90 8.78 11.74 -21.84
N LYS A 91 9.09 12.65 -22.77
CA LYS A 91 9.57 12.30 -24.12
C LYS A 91 10.80 11.38 -24.04
N ALA A 92 10.98 10.56 -25.08
CA ALA A 92 12.06 9.58 -25.18
C ALA A 92 12.09 8.53 -24.05
N GLY A 93 10.93 8.20 -23.48
CA GLY A 93 10.80 7.13 -22.47
C GLY A 93 11.34 7.49 -21.08
N ARG A 94 11.73 8.75 -20.86
CA ARG A 94 12.28 9.20 -19.57
C ARG A 94 11.19 9.18 -18.50
N VAL A 95 11.40 8.42 -17.43
CA VAL A 95 10.52 8.39 -16.26
C VAL A 95 11.19 9.14 -15.12
N ILE A 96 10.52 10.17 -14.60
CA ILE A 96 11.03 10.93 -13.45
C ILE A 96 10.03 10.92 -12.31
N GLN A 97 10.54 10.87 -11.08
CA GLN A 97 9.72 11.10 -9.90
C GLN A 97 9.44 12.60 -9.74
N VAL A 98 8.17 12.96 -9.64
CA VAL A 98 7.68 14.34 -9.50
C VAL A 98 7.00 14.59 -8.15
N GLY A 99 6.79 13.55 -7.35
CA GLY A 99 6.21 13.67 -6.01
C GLY A 99 6.17 12.34 -5.29
N VAL A 100 5.61 12.38 -4.08
CA VAL A 100 5.37 11.23 -3.21
C VAL A 100 3.96 11.32 -2.66
N PHE A 101 3.21 10.22 -2.66
CA PHE A 101 2.00 10.06 -1.87
C PHE A 101 2.34 9.25 -0.62
N ASN A 102 2.17 9.84 0.56
CA ASN A 102 2.56 9.26 1.86
C ASN A 102 1.42 8.48 2.56
N GLY A 103 0.42 8.04 1.80
CA GLY A 103 -0.78 7.40 2.33
C GLY A 103 -1.91 8.38 2.68
N THR A 104 -1.62 9.69 2.82
CA THR A 104 -2.66 10.70 3.11
C THR A 104 -2.60 11.89 2.16
N GLN A 105 -1.41 12.35 1.83
CA GLN A 105 -1.18 13.57 1.07
C GLN A 105 -0.17 13.35 -0.04
N VAL A 106 -0.33 14.15 -1.09
CA VAL A 106 0.63 14.26 -2.18
C VAL A 106 1.60 15.39 -1.88
N VAL A 107 2.87 15.05 -1.77
CA VAL A 107 3.98 16.00 -1.65
C VAL A 107 4.69 16.09 -2.99
N MET A 108 4.61 17.25 -3.63
CA MET A 108 5.22 17.49 -4.94
C MET A 108 6.70 17.87 -4.79
N ASN A 109 7.53 17.43 -5.73
CA ASN A 109 8.92 17.87 -5.82
C ASN A 109 8.99 19.20 -6.60
N PRO A 110 9.30 20.35 -5.94
CA PRO A 110 9.29 21.66 -6.59
C PRO A 110 10.38 21.83 -7.65
N GLN A 111 11.44 21.01 -7.61
CA GLN A 111 12.54 21.06 -8.57
C GLN A 111 12.25 20.28 -9.86
N ARG A 112 11.14 19.54 -9.92
CA ARG A 112 10.78 18.69 -11.06
C ARG A 112 9.54 19.23 -11.75
N LYS A 113 9.68 19.61 -13.02
CA LYS A 113 8.56 20.03 -13.86
C LYS A 113 7.76 18.82 -14.35
N ILE A 114 6.44 18.88 -14.22
CA ILE A 114 5.54 17.92 -14.83
C ILE A 114 5.34 18.31 -16.29
N ILE A 115 5.57 17.36 -17.20
CA ILE A 115 5.21 17.50 -18.61
C ILE A 115 3.90 16.75 -18.82
N ARG A 116 2.91 17.45 -19.35
CA ARG A 116 1.58 16.93 -19.68
C ARG A 116 1.60 16.29 -21.08
N PRO A 117 0.58 15.47 -21.41
CA PRO A 117 0.34 15.08 -22.79
C PRO A 117 0.36 16.30 -23.72
N GLY A 118 0.95 16.18 -24.91
CA GLY A 118 1.18 17.31 -25.81
C GLY A 118 2.48 18.10 -25.55
N GLY A 119 3.17 17.83 -24.43
CA GLY A 119 4.42 18.52 -24.08
C GLY A 119 4.23 19.82 -23.30
N GLU A 120 3.01 20.10 -22.84
CA GLU A 120 2.68 21.29 -22.06
C GLU A 120 3.18 21.20 -20.61
N THR A 121 3.49 22.35 -20.01
CA THR A 121 3.88 22.46 -18.60
C THR A 121 2.76 22.97 -17.70
N GLU A 122 1.72 23.56 -18.28
CA GLU A 122 0.58 24.07 -17.55
C GLU A 122 -0.44 22.96 -17.28
N LYS A 123 -1.20 23.09 -16.19
CA LYS A 123 -2.24 22.13 -15.84
C LYS A 123 -3.50 22.45 -16.68
N PRO A 124 -3.93 21.58 -17.63
CA PRO A 124 -5.22 21.75 -18.28
C PRO A 124 -6.38 21.77 -17.29
N VAL A 125 -7.40 22.53 -17.66
CA VAL A 125 -8.65 22.75 -16.90
C VAL A 125 -9.46 21.44 -16.73
N GLY A 126 -9.14 20.41 -17.52
CA GLY A 126 -9.63 19.04 -17.32
C GLY A 126 -11.03 18.76 -17.86
N HIS A 127 -11.78 19.79 -18.25
CA HIS A 127 -13.07 19.69 -18.93
C HIS A 127 -13.15 20.76 -20.04
N LEU A 128 -13.81 20.41 -21.14
CA LEU A 128 -14.18 21.33 -22.21
C LEU A 128 -15.70 21.39 -22.24
N PHE A 129 -16.27 22.60 -22.26
CA PHE A 129 -17.69 22.79 -22.57
C PHE A 129 -17.81 22.95 -24.09
N PRO A 130 -18.43 22.00 -24.81
CA PRO A 130 -18.62 22.13 -26.25
C PRO A 130 -19.61 23.27 -26.52
N THR A 131 -19.16 24.35 -27.16
CA THR A 131 -20.06 25.38 -27.69
C THR A 131 -20.63 24.89 -29.02
N ALA A 132 -21.62 24.00 -28.97
CA ALA A 132 -22.50 23.75 -30.10
C ALA A 132 -23.63 24.79 -30.06
N GLY A 133 -23.48 25.90 -30.80
CA GLY A 133 -24.54 26.88 -30.97
C GLY A 133 -24.01 28.26 -31.33
N GLY A 134 -23.97 28.59 -32.62
CA GLY A 134 -23.69 29.95 -33.07
C GLY A 134 -23.07 30.05 -34.46
N ALA A 135 -23.73 29.50 -35.47
CA ALA A 135 -23.63 30.03 -36.83
C ALA A 135 -25.05 30.45 -37.21
N VAL A 136 -25.29 31.77 -37.17
CA VAL A 136 -26.45 32.47 -37.73
C VAL A 136 -26.18 32.70 -39.21
#